data_AF-A0A2S9J6G0-F1
#
_entry.id   AF-A0A2S9J6G0-F1
#
_cell.length_a   1.000
_cell.length_b   1.000
_cell.length_c   1.000
_cell.angle_alpha   90.00
_cell.angle_beta   90.00
_cell.angle_gamma   90.00
#
_symmetry.space_group_name_H-M   'P 1'
#
loop_
_entity.id
_entity.type
_entity.pdbx_description
1 polymer ?
#
loop_
_entity_poly.entity_id
_entity_poly.type
_entity_poly.pdbx_seq_one_letter_code
_entity_poly.pdbx_strand_id
1 'polypeptide(L)'
;MNKKKGETMKKFTIIAFVLFFSTVTLTDTFAQGRGNGKNFRKERKEYVKYIEKRQKDARKYAKKQDKAYHKYYEKREKEYRKYVKNQRKQYRDHDNWYYGERFHHRPDYVYFPEYRTYYDPYRRGYIYRRNSAWVFDHVMPRFMVGVNLGRLNVQFMADLPL
;
A
#
# COMPACT_ATOMS: atom_id res chain seq x y z
N MET A 1 -29.62 -16.46 -37.39
CA MET A 1 -28.65 -16.45 -36.27
C MET A 1 -28.10 -17.86 -35.93
N ASN A 2 -27.77 -18.71 -36.92
CA ASN A 2 -27.43 -20.14 -36.68
C ASN A 2 -26.04 -20.60 -37.19
N LYS A 3 -25.26 -19.76 -37.87
CA LYS A 3 -23.98 -20.19 -38.47
C LYS A 3 -22.81 -20.24 -37.47
N LYS A 4 -22.78 -19.34 -36.47
CA LYS A 4 -21.72 -19.28 -35.45
C LYS A 4 -21.72 -20.46 -34.46
N LYS A 5 -22.89 -21.03 -34.11
CA LYS A 5 -22.99 -22.16 -33.17
C LYS A 5 -22.46 -23.49 -33.75
N GLY A 6 -22.57 -23.69 -35.07
CA GLY A 6 -22.10 -24.91 -35.73
C GLY A 6 -20.57 -25.00 -35.82
N GLU A 7 -19.89 -23.86 -35.97
CA GLU A 7 -18.42 -23.81 -36.01
C GLU A 7 -17.80 -24.04 -34.64
N THR A 8 -18.42 -23.52 -33.57
CA THR A 8 -17.95 -23.73 -32.20
C THR A 8 -18.09 -25.20 -31.77
N MET A 9 -19.20 -25.86 -32.11
CA MET A 9 -19.41 -27.28 -31.80
C MET A 9 -18.40 -28.21 -32.50
N LYS A 10 -18.04 -27.91 -33.76
CA LYS A 10 -17.01 -28.66 -34.51
C LYS A 10 -15.61 -28.49 -33.93
N LYS A 11 -15.27 -27.30 -33.43
CA LYS A 11 -13.97 -27.04 -32.76
C LYS A 11 -13.87 -27.78 -31.42
N PHE A 12 -14.96 -27.85 -30.66
CA PHE A 12 -14.99 -28.62 -29.41
C PHE A 12 -14.87 -30.14 -29.61
N THR A 13 -15.45 -30.69 -30.68
CA THR A 13 -15.35 -32.13 -30.98
C THR A 13 -13.94 -32.54 -31.41
N ILE A 14 -13.24 -31.71 -32.18
CA ILE A 14 -11.84 -31.96 -32.59
C ILE A 14 -10.90 -31.92 -31.38
N ILE A 15 -11.10 -30.98 -30.45
CA ILE A 15 -10.29 -30.89 -29.22
C ILE A 15 -10.50 -32.10 -28.30
N ALA A 16 -11.74 -32.61 -28.20
CA ALA A 16 -12.03 -33.81 -27.42
C ALA A 16 -11.35 -35.07 -27.98
N PHE A 17 -11.25 -35.20 -29.31
CA PHE A 17 -10.58 -36.34 -29.95
C PHE A 17 -9.05 -36.33 -29.77
N VAL A 18 -8.42 -35.15 -29.80
CA VAL A 18 -6.97 -35.01 -29.54
C VAL A 18 -6.62 -35.33 -28.09
N LEU A 19 -7.49 -34.97 -27.14
CA LEU A 19 -7.28 -35.31 -25.73
C LEU A 19 -7.45 -36.82 -25.46
N PHE A 20 -8.38 -37.49 -26.13
CA PHE A 20 -8.59 -38.94 -25.96
C PHE A 20 -7.49 -39.81 -26.59
N PHE A 21 -6.88 -39.38 -27.70
CA PHE A 21 -5.75 -40.10 -28.31
C PHE A 21 -4.42 -39.94 -27.53
N SER A 22 -4.31 -38.91 -26.69
CA SER A 22 -3.12 -38.69 -25.86
C SER A 22 -3.06 -39.56 -24.60
N THR A 23 -4.17 -40.19 -24.18
CA THR A 23 -4.21 -41.04 -22.99
C THR A 23 -4.02 -42.53 -23.28
N VAL A 24 -4.35 -43.01 -24.49
CA VAL A 24 -4.21 -44.43 -24.86
C VAL A 24 -2.75 -44.80 -25.19
N THR A 25 -1.89 -43.85 -25.52
CA THR A 25 -0.47 -44.11 -25.84
C THR A 25 0.44 -44.21 -24.60
N LEU A 26 -0.08 -43.97 -23.39
CA LEU A 26 0.70 -44.03 -22.15
C LEU A 26 0.56 -45.35 -21.38
N THR A 27 -0.37 -46.23 -21.74
CA THR A 27 -0.53 -47.52 -21.04
C THR A 27 0.36 -48.64 -21.59
N ASP A 28 0.81 -48.55 -22.84
CA ASP A 28 1.60 -49.61 -23.48
C ASP A 28 3.12 -49.45 -23.31
N THR A 29 3.59 -48.34 -22.71
CA THR A 29 5.03 -48.14 -22.40
C THR A 29 5.43 -48.63 -21.00
N PHE A 30 4.48 -49.00 -20.14
CA PHE A 30 4.78 -49.53 -18.81
C PHE A 30 4.78 -51.07 -18.72
N ALA A 31 4.62 -51.77 -19.86
CA ALA A 31 4.56 -53.24 -19.91
C ALA A 31 5.88 -53.96 -20.23
N GLN A 32 7.02 -53.26 -20.34
CA GLN A 32 8.33 -53.90 -20.53
C GLN A 32 9.36 -53.44 -19.51
N GLY A 33 9.79 -54.35 -18.63
CA GLY A 33 10.88 -54.07 -17.69
C GLY A 33 10.99 -55.02 -16.50
N ARG A 34 10.95 -56.34 -16.72
CA ARG A 34 11.38 -57.33 -15.71
C ARG A 34 12.92 -57.34 -15.69
N GLY A 35 13.54 -56.58 -14.78
CA GLY A 35 15.01 -56.58 -14.63
C GLY A 35 15.52 -55.92 -13.35
N ASN A 36 16.12 -56.72 -12.46
CA ASN A 36 17.02 -56.35 -11.35
C ASN A 36 16.56 -55.37 -10.25
N GLY A 37 15.74 -55.88 -9.32
CA GLY A 37 15.07 -55.12 -8.24
C GLY A 37 15.94 -54.54 -7.10
N LYS A 38 17.27 -54.71 -7.07
CA LYS A 38 18.13 -54.12 -6.02
C LYS A 38 18.75 -52.77 -6.44
N ASN A 39 19.24 -52.65 -7.67
CA ASN A 39 19.86 -51.41 -8.16
C ASN A 39 18.81 -50.32 -8.42
N PHE A 40 17.67 -50.69 -9.01
CA PHE A 40 16.54 -49.78 -9.23
C PHE A 40 16.01 -49.15 -7.93
N ARG A 41 15.98 -49.93 -6.84
CA ARG A 41 15.54 -49.45 -5.51
C ARG A 41 16.56 -48.47 -4.89
N LYS A 42 17.85 -48.62 -5.17
CA LYS A 42 18.91 -47.73 -4.71
C LYS A 42 18.88 -46.40 -5.48
N GLU A 43 18.80 -46.46 -6.80
CA GLU A 43 18.67 -45.28 -7.67
C GLU A 43 17.43 -44.45 -7.34
N ARG A 44 16.28 -45.11 -7.12
CA ARG A 44 15.05 -44.43 -6.67
C ARG A 44 15.21 -43.72 -5.33
N LYS A 45 15.92 -44.34 -4.37
CA LYS A 45 16.20 -43.72 -3.06
C LYS A 45 17.12 -42.51 -3.19
N GLU A 46 18.14 -42.58 -4.04
CA GLU A 46 19.04 -41.45 -4.31
C GLU A 46 18.32 -40.30 -5.03
N TYR A 47 17.46 -40.61 -6.00
CA TYR A 47 16.63 -39.63 -6.69
C TYR A 47 15.65 -38.91 -5.75
N VAL A 48 14.98 -39.64 -4.84
CA VAL A 48 14.10 -39.03 -3.83
C VAL A 48 14.90 -38.11 -2.89
N LYS A 49 16.07 -38.55 -2.40
CA LYS A 49 16.94 -37.71 -1.57
C LYS A 49 17.38 -36.43 -2.30
N TYR A 50 17.69 -36.53 -3.60
CA TYR A 50 18.03 -35.39 -4.44
C TYR A 50 16.86 -34.39 -4.55
N ILE A 51 15.66 -34.88 -4.85
CA ILE A 51 14.43 -34.06 -4.92
C ILE A 51 14.15 -33.38 -3.57
N GLU A 52 14.21 -34.12 -2.47
CA GLU A 52 13.98 -33.58 -1.12
C GLU A 52 14.97 -32.47 -0.77
N LYS A 53 16.26 -32.67 -1.06
CA LYS A 53 17.30 -31.64 -0.85
C LYS A 53 16.96 -30.38 -1.64
N ARG A 54 16.61 -30.53 -2.92
CA ARG A 54 16.27 -29.42 -3.80
C ARG A 54 15.02 -28.67 -3.33
N GLN A 55 14.01 -29.38 -2.84
CA GLN A 55 12.81 -28.76 -2.25
C GLN A 55 13.12 -28.02 -0.94
N LYS A 56 13.99 -28.58 -0.07
CA LYS A 56 14.42 -27.89 1.15
C LYS A 56 15.17 -26.60 0.82
N ASP A 57 16.06 -26.63 -0.16
CA ASP A 57 16.80 -25.45 -0.60
C ASP A 57 15.87 -24.38 -1.21
N ALA A 58 14.90 -24.78 -2.04
CA ALA A 58 13.88 -23.89 -2.59
C ALA A 58 13.03 -23.24 -1.48
N ARG A 59 12.57 -24.03 -0.49
CA ARG A 59 11.82 -23.50 0.68
C ARG A 59 12.67 -22.53 1.49
N LYS A 60 13.95 -22.82 1.70
CA LYS A 60 14.88 -21.94 2.42
C LYS A 60 15.07 -20.62 1.68
N TYR A 61 15.17 -20.66 0.35
CA TYR A 61 15.27 -19.46 -0.47
C TYR A 61 13.98 -18.63 -0.43
N ALA A 62 12.82 -19.26 -0.60
CA ALA A 62 11.52 -18.59 -0.49
C ALA A 62 11.32 -17.91 0.87
N LYS A 63 11.67 -18.61 1.98
CA LYS A 63 11.60 -18.05 3.33
C LYS A 63 12.53 -16.84 3.53
N LYS A 64 13.71 -16.83 2.89
CA LYS A 64 14.61 -15.67 2.94
C LYS A 64 14.01 -14.47 2.20
N GLN A 65 13.45 -14.69 1.02
CA GLN A 65 12.79 -13.66 0.22
C GLN A 65 11.58 -13.07 0.96
N ASP A 66 10.72 -13.94 1.50
CA ASP A 66 9.56 -13.53 2.29
C ASP A 66 9.96 -12.70 3.52
N LYS A 67 10.98 -13.14 4.27
CA LYS A 67 11.51 -12.38 5.40
C LYS A 67 12.05 -11.00 4.99
N ALA A 68 12.72 -10.90 3.85
CA ALA A 68 13.22 -9.64 3.33
C ALA A 68 12.08 -8.71 2.92
N TYR A 69 11.07 -9.25 2.23
CA TYR A 69 9.86 -8.53 1.84
C TYR A 69 9.12 -8.02 3.08
N HIS A 70 8.84 -8.88 4.05
CA HIS A 70 8.16 -8.49 5.28
C HIS A 70 8.91 -7.38 6.04
N LYS A 71 10.24 -7.50 6.17
CA LYS A 71 11.08 -6.48 6.82
C LYS A 71 11.01 -5.12 6.11
N TYR A 72 10.96 -5.12 4.77
CA TYR A 72 10.83 -3.89 3.99
C TYR A 72 9.49 -3.19 4.27
N TYR A 73 8.38 -3.93 4.21
CA TYR A 73 7.05 -3.36 4.45
C TYR A 73 6.87 -2.90 5.90
N GLU A 74 7.38 -3.66 6.87
CA GLU A 74 7.33 -3.27 8.29
C GLU A 74 8.08 -1.93 8.53
N LYS A 75 9.26 -1.76 7.92
CA LYS A 75 10.01 -0.49 8.01
C LYS A 75 9.23 0.66 7.38
N ARG A 76 8.70 0.45 6.18
CA ARG A 76 7.91 1.46 5.45
C ARG A 76 6.69 1.88 6.25
N GLU A 77 5.98 0.92 6.84
CA GLU A 77 4.80 1.19 7.65
C GLU A 77 5.14 1.99 8.92
N LYS A 78 6.24 1.66 9.61
CA LYS A 78 6.72 2.44 10.76
C LYS A 78 7.02 3.88 10.39
N GLU A 79 7.71 4.11 9.26
CA GLU A 79 8.00 5.46 8.78
C GLU A 79 6.72 6.21 8.39
N TYR A 80 5.77 5.55 7.73
CA TYR A 80 4.48 6.14 7.42
C TYR A 80 3.69 6.53 8.67
N ARG A 81 3.63 5.65 9.69
CA ARG A 81 2.99 5.96 10.98
C ARG A 81 3.66 7.15 11.66
N LYS A 82 5.00 7.27 11.61
CA LYS A 82 5.72 8.45 12.13
C LYS A 82 5.36 9.72 11.35
N TYR A 83 5.33 9.65 10.03
CA TYR A 83 4.93 10.77 9.16
C TYR A 83 3.53 11.27 9.52
N VAL A 84 2.53 10.37 9.56
CA VAL A 84 1.14 10.72 9.91
C VAL A 84 1.06 11.30 11.32
N LYS A 85 1.77 10.72 12.29
CA LYS A 85 1.82 11.25 13.66
C LYS A 85 2.43 12.65 13.72
N ASN A 86 3.47 12.91 12.94
CA ASN A 86 4.11 14.22 12.87
C ASN A 86 3.21 15.25 12.18
N GLN A 87 2.54 14.88 11.09
CA GLN A 87 1.53 15.72 10.45
C GLN A 87 0.39 16.05 11.43
N ARG A 88 -0.20 15.05 12.11
CA ARG A 88 -1.22 15.30 13.14
C ARG A 88 -0.72 16.20 14.27
N LYS A 89 0.54 16.06 14.70
CA LYS A 89 1.13 16.98 15.71
C LYS A 89 1.27 18.41 15.19
N GLN A 90 1.57 18.59 13.90
CA GLN A 90 1.67 19.90 13.27
C GLN A 90 0.32 20.61 13.26
N TYR A 91 -0.76 19.88 12.97
CA TYR A 91 -2.12 20.43 12.88
C TYR A 91 -2.94 20.29 14.17
N ARG A 92 -2.48 19.59 15.21
CA ARG A 92 -3.26 19.36 16.44
C ARG A 92 -3.83 20.63 17.07
N ASP A 93 -3.01 21.67 17.18
CA ASP A 93 -3.45 22.92 17.79
C ASP A 93 -4.46 23.62 16.88
N HIS A 94 -4.25 23.52 15.56
CA HIS A 94 -5.18 24.02 14.56
C HIS A 94 -6.53 23.32 14.66
N ASP A 95 -6.55 21.98 14.65
CA ASP A 95 -7.78 21.19 14.72
C ASP A 95 -8.60 21.56 15.97
N ASN A 96 -7.93 21.68 17.11
CA ASN A 96 -8.57 22.05 18.38
C ASN A 96 -9.17 23.47 18.36
N TRP A 97 -8.57 24.39 17.62
CA TRP A 97 -9.07 25.76 17.51
C TRP A 97 -10.18 25.86 16.48
N TYR A 98 -9.95 25.35 15.28
CA TYR A 98 -10.83 25.46 14.14
C TYR A 98 -12.12 24.65 14.29
N TYR A 99 -12.03 23.43 14.85
CA TYR A 99 -13.19 22.59 15.13
C TYR A 99 -13.73 22.73 16.56
N GLY A 100 -13.19 23.67 17.33
CA GLY A 100 -13.61 23.89 18.72
C GLY A 100 -14.91 24.69 18.80
N GLU A 101 -15.83 24.29 19.69
CA GLU A 101 -17.14 24.95 19.89
C GLU A 101 -17.05 26.46 20.16
N ARG A 102 -15.95 26.91 20.78
CA ARG A 102 -15.69 28.32 21.12
C ARG A 102 -15.50 29.21 19.89
N PHE A 103 -15.02 28.66 18.79
CA PHE A 103 -14.63 29.42 17.61
C PHE A 103 -15.51 28.94 16.45
N HIS A 104 -16.74 29.48 16.40
CA HIS A 104 -17.68 29.19 15.33
C HIS A 104 -16.98 29.17 13.97
N HIS A 105 -17.08 28.04 13.27
CA HIS A 105 -16.47 27.78 11.97
C HIS A 105 -16.80 28.92 10.99
N ARG A 106 -15.84 29.85 10.80
CA ARG A 106 -15.91 30.82 9.71
C ARG A 106 -14.97 30.33 8.61
N PRO A 107 -15.45 30.18 7.37
CA PRO A 107 -14.62 29.70 6.26
C PRO A 107 -13.56 30.70 5.81
N ASP A 108 -13.61 31.94 6.30
CA ASP A 108 -12.81 33.06 5.78
C ASP A 108 -11.47 33.24 6.49
N TYR A 109 -11.15 32.41 7.49
CA TYR A 109 -9.84 32.51 8.12
C TYR A 109 -8.74 32.14 7.13
N VAL A 110 -7.64 32.89 7.19
CA VAL A 110 -6.43 32.56 6.45
C VAL A 110 -5.47 31.89 7.41
N TYR A 111 -5.19 30.60 7.21
CA TYR A 111 -4.30 29.86 8.09
C TYR A 111 -2.87 29.88 7.57
N PHE A 112 -1.92 30.18 8.45
CA PHE A 112 -0.48 30.14 8.22
C PHE A 112 0.12 28.94 8.98
N PRO A 113 0.26 27.77 8.33
CA PRO A 113 0.63 26.52 9.01
C PRO A 113 2.02 26.57 9.67
N GLU A 114 2.96 27.28 9.04
CA GLU A 114 4.33 27.43 9.54
C GLU A 114 4.37 28.18 10.89
N TYR A 115 3.48 29.16 11.07
CA TYR A 115 3.42 30.00 12.26
C TYR A 115 2.29 29.63 13.22
N ARG A 116 1.49 28.60 12.89
CA ARG A 116 0.29 28.18 13.64
C ARG A 116 -0.61 29.37 14.01
N THR A 117 -0.78 30.28 13.06
CA THR A 117 -1.47 31.55 13.25
C THR A 117 -2.55 31.68 12.20
N TYR A 118 -3.69 32.22 12.60
CA TYR A 118 -4.79 32.56 11.71
C TYR A 118 -4.83 34.08 11.53
N TYR A 119 -5.21 34.52 10.35
CA TYR A 119 -5.65 35.88 10.13
C TYR A 119 -7.16 35.88 9.95
N ASP A 120 -7.83 36.75 10.69
CA ASP A 120 -9.25 37.02 10.62
C ASP A 120 -9.46 38.28 9.76
N PRO A 121 -9.94 38.14 8.51
CA PRO A 121 -10.16 39.29 7.64
C PRO A 121 -11.26 40.23 8.16
N TYR A 122 -12.25 39.71 8.88
CA TYR A 122 -13.38 40.49 9.40
C TYR A 122 -12.97 41.36 10.57
N ARG A 123 -12.22 40.80 11.52
CA ARG A 123 -11.70 41.54 12.68
C ARG A 123 -10.39 42.27 12.39
N ARG A 124 -9.81 42.06 11.20
CA ARG A 124 -8.54 42.63 10.75
C ARG A 124 -7.43 42.42 11.78
N GLY A 125 -7.22 41.15 12.14
CA GLY A 125 -6.27 40.80 13.18
C GLY A 125 -5.84 39.34 13.12
N TYR A 126 -4.88 39.00 13.97
CA TYR A 126 -4.21 37.72 14.04
C TYR A 126 -4.67 36.95 15.27
N ILE A 127 -4.89 35.66 15.10
CA ILE A 127 -5.22 34.73 16.17
C ILE A 127 -4.10 33.71 16.26
N TYR A 128 -3.42 33.70 17.40
CA TYR A 128 -2.24 32.86 17.61
C TYR A 128 -2.20 32.35 19.04
N ARG A 129 -1.32 31.38 19.26
CA ARG A 129 -1.15 30.77 20.57
C ARG A 129 -0.11 31.53 21.39
N ARG A 130 -0.50 32.00 22.58
CA ARG A 130 0.38 32.63 23.57
C ARG A 130 0.12 31.99 24.94
N ASN A 131 1.16 31.45 25.57
CA ASN A 131 1.06 30.80 26.90
C ASN A 131 -0.09 29.77 26.98
N SER A 132 -0.16 28.85 26.01
CA SER A 132 -1.21 27.83 25.86
C SER A 132 -2.62 28.35 25.53
N ALA A 133 -2.88 29.65 25.55
CA ALA A 133 -4.16 30.25 25.19
C ALA A 133 -4.15 30.77 23.74
N TRP A 134 -5.31 30.73 23.10
CA TRP A 134 -5.54 31.44 21.84
C TRP A 134 -5.87 32.89 22.14
N VAL A 135 -5.08 33.80 21.58
CA VAL A 135 -5.24 35.24 21.74
C VAL A 135 -5.48 35.89 20.39
N PHE A 136 -6.24 36.99 20.39
CA PHE A 136 -6.46 37.82 19.22
C PHE A 136 -5.69 39.14 19.40
N ASP A 137 -5.05 39.60 18.34
CA ASP A 137 -4.33 40.88 18.31
C ASP A 137 -4.54 41.55 16.94
N HIS A 138 -4.69 42.86 16.92
CA HIS A 138 -4.79 43.62 15.66
C HIS A 138 -3.42 43.81 15.00
N VAL A 139 -2.35 43.71 15.78
CA VAL A 139 -0.98 43.87 15.29
C VAL A 139 -0.40 42.52 14.92
N MET A 140 0.35 42.49 13.81
CA MET A 140 1.07 41.29 13.40
C MET A 140 2.04 40.84 14.50
N PRO A 141 1.98 39.58 14.95
CA PRO A 141 2.87 39.08 15.98
C PRO A 141 4.33 39.19 15.54
N ARG A 142 5.23 39.54 16.47
CA ARG A 142 6.65 39.75 16.16
C ARG A 142 7.33 38.54 15.52
N PHE A 143 6.90 37.33 15.84
CA PHE A 143 7.43 36.10 15.24
C PHE A 143 7.02 35.90 13.76
N MET A 144 6.10 36.71 13.25
CA MET A 144 5.70 36.77 11.83
C MET A 144 6.34 37.95 11.08
N VAL A 145 7.21 38.75 11.73
CA VAL A 145 7.88 39.85 11.05
C VAL A 145 8.96 39.28 10.12
N GLY A 146 8.95 39.72 8.85
CA GLY A 146 9.85 39.21 7.81
C GLY A 146 9.33 38.00 7.05
N VAL A 147 8.05 37.65 7.24
CA VAL A 147 7.38 36.58 6.50
C VAL A 147 7.37 36.86 5.00
N ASN A 148 7.96 35.95 4.22
CA ASN A 148 7.82 35.95 2.77
C ASN A 148 6.51 35.26 2.36
N LEU A 149 5.46 36.06 2.23
CA LEU A 149 4.13 35.58 1.84
C LEU A 149 4.11 34.86 0.48
N GLY A 150 5.06 35.14 -0.42
CA GLY A 150 5.18 34.48 -1.72
C GLY A 150 5.77 33.06 -1.67
N ARG A 151 6.38 32.66 -0.55
CA ARG A 151 6.85 31.28 -0.30
C ARG A 151 5.95 30.50 0.64
N LEU A 152 4.96 31.15 1.24
CA LEU A 152 4.08 30.51 2.19
C LEU A 152 3.03 29.66 1.48
N ASN A 153 2.93 28.40 1.88
CA ASN A 153 1.74 27.59 1.65
C ASN A 153 0.62 28.11 2.55
N VAL A 154 -0.05 29.17 2.11
CA VAL A 154 -1.24 29.71 2.75
C VAL A 154 -2.42 28.80 2.40
N GLN A 155 -3.23 28.47 3.39
CA GLN A 155 -4.45 27.69 3.19
C GLN A 155 -5.67 28.59 3.44
N PHE A 156 -6.54 28.68 2.44
CA PHE A 156 -7.86 29.28 2.58
C PHE A 156 -8.81 28.21 3.14
N MET A 157 -9.54 28.53 4.20
CA MET A 157 -10.36 27.52 4.88
C MET A 157 -11.63 27.13 4.12
N ALA A 158 -11.95 27.82 3.01
CA ALA A 158 -13.02 27.41 2.10
C ALA A 158 -12.69 26.13 1.30
N ASP A 159 -11.40 25.78 1.13
CA ASP A 159 -10.95 24.75 0.17
C ASP A 159 -10.37 23.48 0.83
N LEU A 160 -10.52 23.31 2.14
CA LEU A 160 -10.09 22.08 2.82
C LEU A 160 -11.16 20.98 2.67
N PRO A 161 -10.82 19.77 2.19
CA PRO A 161 -11.76 18.65 2.20
C PRO A 161 -12.15 18.30 3.64
N LEU A 162 -13.46 18.21 3.88
CA LEU A 162 -14.07 17.75 5.13
C LEU A 162 -13.74 16.28 5.43
#